data_AF-A0ABD5N7S4-F1
#
_entry.id   AF-A0ABD5N7S4-F1
#
_cell.length_a   1.000
_cell.length_b   1.000
_cell.length_c   1.000
_cell.angle_alpha   90.00
_cell.angle_beta   90.00
_cell.angle_gamma   90.00
#
_symmetry.space_group_name_H-M   'P 1'
#
loop_
_entity.id
_entity.type
_entity.pdbx_description
1 polymer ?
#
loop_
_entity_poly.entity_id
_entity_poly.type
_entity_poly.pdbx_seq_one_letter_code
_entity_poly.pdbx_strand_id
1 'polypeptide(L)'
;MEESRKEIEKEIEKKIEKGVERGTAILVSVAITFVISVVVLKFVWAWVVSDLFPGAVSQGLINADLTWLATMKLAVLVTVLSGVYSVLVDAFKTQV
;
A
#
# COMPACT_ATOMS: atom_id res chain seq x y z
N MET A 1 26.43 27.25 -31.61
CA MET A 1 26.54 27.24 -30.14
C MET A 1 25.16 27.42 -29.47
N GLU A 2 24.26 28.24 -30.02
CA GLU A 2 22.86 28.34 -29.54
C GLU A 2 22.00 27.12 -29.87
N GLU A 3 22.23 26.48 -31.02
CA GLU A 3 21.47 25.31 -31.46
C GLU A 3 21.66 24.10 -30.53
N SER A 4 22.89 23.88 -30.04
CA SER A 4 23.20 22.83 -29.07
C SER A 4 22.54 23.03 -27.70
N ARG A 5 22.25 24.28 -27.28
CA ARG A 5 21.50 24.52 -26.03
C ARG A 5 20.03 24.11 -26.17
N LYS A 6 19.42 24.42 -27.32
CA LYS A 6 18.01 24.09 -27.59
C LYS A 6 17.76 22.58 -27.65
N GLU A 7 18.73 21.80 -28.13
CA GLU A 7 18.64 20.33 -28.08
C GLU A 7 18.77 19.78 -26.65
N ILE A 8 19.69 20.33 -25.84
CA ILE A 8 19.87 19.91 -24.44
C ILE A 8 18.61 20.21 -23.61
N GLU A 9 17.98 21.36 -23.81
CA GLU A 9 16.72 21.73 -23.13
C GLU A 9 15.57 20.77 -23.48
N LYS A 10 15.40 20.42 -24.77
CA LYS A 10 14.40 19.42 -25.20
C LYS A 10 14.66 18.03 -24.64
N GLU A 11 15.92 17.61 -24.55
CA GLU A 11 16.30 16.34 -23.92
C GLU A 11 15.94 16.31 -22.43
N ILE A 12 16.16 17.42 -21.72
CA ILE A 12 15.85 17.57 -20.30
C ILE A 12 14.34 17.56 -20.08
N GLU A 13 13.55 18.33 -20.85
CA GLU A 13 12.08 18.32 -20.76
C GLU A 13 11.53 16.90 -20.97
N LYS A 14 12.00 16.19 -22.00
CA LYS A 14 11.57 14.82 -22.28
C LYS A 14 11.94 13.82 -21.17
N LYS A 15 13.08 14.03 -20.50
CA LYS A 15 13.50 13.19 -19.35
C LYS A 15 12.68 13.52 -18.10
N ILE A 16 12.37 14.80 -17.86
CA ILE A 16 11.52 15.24 -16.74
C ILE A 16 10.09 14.73 -16.93
N GLU A 17 9.51 14.86 -18.12
CA GLU A 17 8.17 14.37 -18.44
C GLU A 17 8.04 12.86 -18.17
N LYS A 18 8.99 12.06 -18.69
CA LYS A 18 9.06 10.62 -18.41
C LYS A 18 9.29 10.29 -16.94
N GLY A 19 10.06 11.12 -16.23
CA GLY A 19 10.33 10.96 -14.80
C GLY A 19 9.09 11.23 -13.94
N VAL A 20 8.36 12.31 -14.24
CA VAL A 20 7.11 12.69 -13.59
C VAL A 20 6.03 11.64 -13.87
N GLU A 21 5.88 11.18 -15.11
CA GLU A 21 4.89 10.17 -15.49
C GLU A 21 5.10 8.85 -14.71
N ARG A 22 6.36 8.42 -14.59
CA ARG A 22 6.72 7.25 -13.76
C ARG A 22 6.47 7.49 -12.27
N GLY A 23 6.82 8.67 -11.77
CA GLY A 23 6.61 9.04 -10.37
C GLY A 23 5.13 9.06 -10.00
N THR A 24 4.29 9.65 -10.85
CA THR A 24 2.84 9.68 -10.69
C THR A 24 2.24 8.29 -10.76
N ALA A 25 2.66 7.45 -11.71
CA ALA A 25 2.17 6.08 -11.83
C ALA A 25 2.48 5.22 -10.57
N ILE A 26 3.67 5.37 -10.00
CA ILE A 26 4.06 4.66 -8.77
C ILE A 26 3.26 5.17 -7.56
N LEU A 27 3.11 6.49 -7.40
CA LEU A 27 2.32 7.05 -6.30
C LEU A 27 0.85 6.62 -6.38
N VAL A 28 0.26 6.62 -7.57
CA VAL A 28 -1.11 6.18 -7.79
C VAL A 28 -1.28 4.70 -7.49
N SER A 29 -0.34 3.84 -7.93
CA SER A 29 -0.43 2.40 -7.67
C SER A 29 -0.31 2.06 -6.18
N VAL A 30 0.59 2.74 -5.46
CA VAL A 30 0.73 2.60 -4.00
C VAL A 30 -0.54 3.06 -3.29
N ALA A 31 -1.09 4.23 -3.67
CA ALA A 31 -2.31 4.75 -3.08
C ALA A 31 -3.50 3.80 -3.28
N ILE A 32 -3.69 3.27 -4.50
CA ILE A 32 -4.75 2.29 -4.81
C ILE A 32 -4.58 1.03 -3.97
N THR A 33 -3.37 0.48 -3.92
CA THR A 33 -3.07 -0.73 -3.14
C THR A 33 -3.36 -0.54 -1.66
N PHE A 34 -2.99 0.62 -1.12
CA PHE A 34 -3.26 0.98 0.27
C PHE A 34 -4.77 1.06 0.57
N VAL A 35 -5.53 1.74 -0.29
CA VAL A 35 -6.99 1.86 -0.13
C VAL A 35 -7.66 0.48 -0.22
N ILE A 36 -7.29 -0.35 -1.20
CA ILE A 36 -7.82 -1.71 -1.32
C ILE A 36 -7.52 -2.53 -0.06
N SER A 37 -6.28 -2.46 0.44
CA SER A 37 -5.88 -3.19 1.65
C SER A 37 -6.70 -2.77 2.88
N VAL A 38 -6.94 -1.47 3.05
CA VAL A 38 -7.78 -0.93 4.15
C VAL A 38 -9.21 -1.44 4.04
N VAL A 39 -9.79 -1.43 2.83
CA VAL A 39 -11.17 -1.87 2.58
C VAL A 39 -11.32 -3.38 2.83
N VAL A 40 -10.40 -4.18 2.28
CA VAL A 40 -10.40 -5.64 2.49
C VAL A 40 -10.21 -5.95 3.97
N LEU A 41 -9.30 -5.28 4.66
CA LEU A 41 -9.08 -5.50 6.09
C LEU A 41 -10.33 -5.18 6.91
N LYS A 42 -11.00 -4.07 6.63
CA LYS A 42 -12.22 -3.71 7.36
C LYS A 42 -13.37 -4.67 7.07
N PHE A 43 -13.50 -5.15 5.83
CA PHE A 43 -14.52 -6.12 5.44
C PHE A 43 -14.26 -7.52 6.02
N VAL A 44 -13.04 -8.02 5.87
CA VAL A 44 -12.60 -9.31 6.42
C VAL A 44 -12.68 -9.28 7.94
N TRP A 45 -12.37 -8.16 8.60
CA TRP A 45 -12.51 -8.07 10.05
C TRP A 45 -13.98 -8.17 10.50
N ALA A 46 -14.87 -7.39 9.88
CA ALA A 46 -16.29 -7.43 10.21
C ALA A 46 -16.89 -8.83 10.01
N TRP A 47 -16.38 -9.59 9.04
CA TRP A 47 -16.81 -10.97 8.79
C TRP A 47 -16.11 -11.99 9.70
N VAL A 48 -14.78 -12.10 9.63
CA VAL A 48 -13.98 -13.12 10.33
C VAL A 48 -13.99 -12.92 11.84
N VAL A 49 -13.89 -11.69 12.34
CA VAL A 49 -13.87 -11.45 13.80
C VAL A 49 -15.25 -11.64 14.42
N SER A 50 -16.31 -11.21 13.74
CA SER A 50 -17.67 -11.48 14.21
C SER A 50 -17.99 -12.97 14.22
N ASP A 51 -17.50 -13.72 13.23
CA ASP A 51 -17.77 -15.16 13.09
C ASP A 51 -16.88 -16.03 14.01
N LEU A 52 -15.61 -15.66 14.22
CA LEU A 52 -14.71 -16.39 15.11
C LEU A 52 -14.96 -16.11 16.61
N PHE A 53 -15.42 -14.91 16.95
CA PHE A 53 -15.60 -14.51 18.36
C PHE A 53 -16.97 -13.88 18.65
N PRO A 54 -18.09 -14.55 18.30
CA PRO A 54 -19.43 -14.01 18.51
C PRO A 54 -19.73 -13.73 20.00
N GLY A 55 -19.18 -14.53 20.92
CA GLY A 55 -19.35 -14.36 22.36
C GLY A 55 -18.51 -13.24 22.97
N ALA A 56 -17.34 -12.93 22.42
CA ALA A 56 -16.51 -11.82 22.92
C ALA A 56 -16.97 -10.46 22.37
N VAL A 57 -17.59 -10.48 21.18
CA VAL A 57 -18.27 -9.33 20.59
C VAL A 57 -19.52 -8.96 21.38
N SER A 58 -20.36 -9.95 21.76
CA SER A 58 -21.58 -9.69 22.53
C SER A 58 -21.30 -9.17 23.95
N GLN A 59 -20.15 -9.52 24.52
CA GLN A 59 -19.67 -9.02 25.82
C GLN A 59 -18.99 -7.66 25.74
N GLY A 60 -18.86 -7.06 24.55
CA GLY A 60 -18.20 -5.76 24.36
C GLY A 60 -16.70 -5.76 24.63
N LEU A 61 -16.08 -6.95 24.75
CA LEU A 61 -14.63 -7.12 24.92
C LEU A 61 -13.88 -6.91 23.59
N ILE A 62 -14.58 -7.14 22.47
CA ILE A 62 -14.08 -6.92 21.12
C ILE A 62 -15.12 -6.10 20.35
N ASN A 63 -14.75 -4.92 19.87
CA ASN A 63 -15.61 -4.14 18.98
C ASN A 63 -15.68 -4.83 17.61
N ALA A 64 -16.87 -5.28 17.22
CA ALA A 64 -17.14 -5.72 15.84
C ALA A 64 -16.84 -4.61 14.83
N ASP A 65 -17.15 -3.37 15.22
CA ASP A 65 -16.80 -2.19 14.46
C ASP A 65 -15.40 -1.71 14.78
N LEU A 66 -14.48 -1.99 13.86
CA LEU A 66 -13.18 -1.33 13.81
C LEU A 66 -13.36 0.19 13.76
N THR A 67 -12.88 0.86 14.81
CA THR A 67 -12.73 2.32 14.80
C THR A 67 -11.75 2.73 13.69
N TRP A 68 -11.92 3.95 13.17
CA TRP A 68 -11.06 4.49 12.12
C TRP A 68 -9.57 4.39 12.48
N LEU A 69 -9.24 4.68 13.75
CA LEU A 69 -7.88 4.68 14.27
C LEU A 69 -7.31 3.25 14.40
N ALA A 70 -8.13 2.26 14.79
CA ALA A 70 -7.72 0.86 14.83
C ALA A 70 -7.47 0.30 13.42
N THR A 71 -8.32 0.66 12.46
CA THR A 71 -8.14 0.31 11.04
C THR A 71 -6.82 0.86 10.50
N MET A 72 -6.49 2.10 10.85
CA MET A 72 -5.23 2.73 10.42
C MET A 72 -4.00 2.02 10.99
N LYS A 73 -4.02 1.65 12.28
CA LYS A 73 -2.93 0.88 12.91
C LYS A 73 -2.75 -0.51 12.27
N LEU A 74 -3.85 -1.20 12.00
CA LEU A 74 -3.82 -2.50 11.32
C LEU A 74 -3.31 -2.37 9.88
N ALA A 75 -3.72 -1.33 9.15
CA ALA A 75 -3.23 -1.08 7.80
C ALA A 75 -1.71 -0.85 7.78
N VAL A 76 -1.18 -0.08 8.75
CA VAL A 76 0.28 0.09 8.91
C VAL A 76 0.95 -1.25 9.21
N LEU A 77 0.41 -2.04 10.15
CA LEU A 77 0.95 -3.37 10.45
C LEU A 77 0.97 -4.27 9.21
N VAL A 78 -0.15 -4.37 8.49
CA VAL A 78 -0.25 -5.18 7.27
C VAL A 78 0.70 -4.68 6.19
N THR A 79 0.87 -3.37 6.04
CA THR A 79 1.82 -2.79 5.08
C THR A 79 3.26 -3.18 5.44
N VAL A 80 3.62 -3.08 6.73
CA VAL A 80 4.95 -3.50 7.22
C VAL A 80 5.15 -5.00 7.01
N LEU A 81 4.17 -5.83 7.38
CA LEU A 81 4.24 -7.28 7.20
C LEU A 81 4.31 -7.67 5.72
N SER A 82 3.60 -6.97 4.83
CA SER A 82 3.65 -7.21 3.39
C SER A 82 5.01 -6.81 2.79
N GLY A 83 5.59 -5.70 3.26
CA GLY A 83 6.97 -5.33 2.93
C GLY A 83 7.97 -6.40 3.38
N VAL A 84 7.81 -6.92 4.61
CA VAL A 84 8.64 -8.02 5.14
C VAL A 84 8.44 -9.31 4.35
N TYR A 85 7.21 -9.65 3.97
CA TYR A 85 6.92 -10.82 3.15
C TYR A 85 7.61 -10.74 1.79
N SER A 86 7.63 -9.57 1.16
CA SER A 86 8.31 -9.36 -0.12
C SER A 86 9.81 -9.58 0.01
N VAL A 87 10.44 -8.95 1.01
CA VAL A 87 11.86 -9.15 1.32
C VAL A 87 12.18 -10.62 1.66
N LEU A 88 11.29 -11.28 2.40
CA LEU A 88 11.45 -12.68 2.78
C LEU A 88 11.33 -13.61 1.57
N VAL A 89 10.37 -13.37 0.66
CA VAL A 89 10.25 -14.11 -0.60
C VAL A 89 11.47 -13.91 -1.49
N ASP A 90 12.02 -12.70 -1.57
CA ASP A 90 13.25 -12.43 -2.30
C ASP A 90 14.46 -13.16 -1.69
N ALA A 91 14.54 -13.21 -0.35
CA ALA A 91 15.57 -13.97 0.35
C ALA A 91 15.49 -15.48 0.09
N PHE A 92 14.27 -16.05 0.02
CA PHE A 92 14.08 -17.46 -0.32
C PHE A 92 14.32 -17.77 -1.79
N LYS A 93 13.92 -16.87 -2.72
CA LYS A 93 14.22 -17.04 -4.16
C LYS A 93 15.70 -16.94 -4.47
N THR A 94 16.47 -16.18 -3.71
CA THR A 94 17.93 -16.04 -3.90
C THR A 94 18.70 -17.32 -3.53
N GLN A 95 18.06 -18.25 -2.79
CA GLN A 95 18.68 -19.51 -2.34
C GLN A 95 18.31 -20.74 -3.20
N VAL A 96 17.44 -20.60 -4.21
CA VAL A 96 17.05 -21.66 -5.16
C VAL A 96 17.63 -21.37 -6.54
#